data_AF-A0A971A0G0-F1
#
_entry.id   AF-A0A971A0G0-F1
#
_cell.length_a   1.000
_cell.length_b   1.000
_cell.length_c   1.000
_cell.angle_alpha   90.00
_cell.angle_beta   90.00
_cell.angle_gamma   90.00
#
_symmetry.space_group_name_H-M   'P 1'
#
loop_
_entity.id
_entity.type
_entity.pdbx_description
1 polymer ?
#
loop_
_entity_poly.entity_id
_entity_poly.type
_entity_poly.pdbx_seq_one_letter_code
_entity_poly.pdbx_strand_id
1 'polypeptide(L)'
;MADRDARSCCPRSDQPLRPRHRSHWVRWIVPATGLAALIWFLIRVVPKPSRAAYPCQRTAMPLASGFVVWLLGLVGSVTVFKKARESLRESRLVWACVCLVVATLMGVVSLAHLPERLARAGQPWGPHEPLGQARGIHPGRVVWVHDPDATDWDGYTSPEHWWQSHCTDLAVVEKMVSQAVRGVAGRSSDTAAWDAIFRHFNSERGRGDVGYQPGEKIAVKINLTTCNAGGEQVDPITYNKKPGIMNRIDNSPQITLALLRQLVHTVGVAPEDITVGDPTGLFPNYYRDMLYPEFPTVRYLDNYGGSGRMRAEFSDVPLYWSTAEAKRTVQDYLPVSFAQAHYLINFAILKGHSSGVTLCAKNHYGSLIRTPDAYLRPEWPGRPGNGSYFNYYNMHYSLPNANQSPPWSPGIARYRALVDLMGHSELGGKTLLYLIDGLYGGYYWEARPYKWNMPPFNGDWPSSILASQDPVAIDSVGYDFVNTEWPDVVRYGHAPAAKYDMGGGAEDYLHEAALADDPPSGTFYDPDHKGDVTPLESLGVHEHWNNAIDKQYSRNLGAGEGIELVLLRSAALAGDIDSDGDVDADDLARLCEVWLGSGDPSDLEADLNTDGIVDTRDLALLAATWGTVTTQ
;
A
#
# COMPACT_ATOMS: atom_id res chain seq x y z
N MET A 1 9.02 -32.05 58.57
CA MET A 1 8.22 -30.89 59.02
C MET A 1 7.56 -30.32 57.76
N ALA A 2 6.23 -30.47 57.64
CA ALA A 2 5.28 -30.00 56.60
C ALA A 2 5.65 -30.30 55.11
N ASP A 3 5.06 -31.28 54.42
CA ASP A 3 3.67 -31.41 53.90
C ASP A 3 3.33 -30.43 52.76
N ARG A 4 3.20 -30.95 51.53
CA ARG A 4 1.97 -30.93 50.70
C ARG A 4 2.23 -31.34 49.24
N ASP A 5 1.97 -32.60 48.93
CA ASP A 5 1.65 -33.08 47.58
C ASP A 5 0.19 -32.75 47.28
N ALA A 6 -0.07 -31.76 46.42
CA ALA A 6 -1.41 -31.47 45.92
C ALA A 6 -1.54 -31.95 44.47
N ARG A 7 -2.19 -33.11 44.26
CA ARG A 7 -2.58 -33.59 42.92
C ARG A 7 -3.87 -32.88 42.49
N SER A 8 -3.85 -32.25 41.32
CA SER A 8 -5.01 -31.56 40.73
C SER A 8 -6.04 -32.54 40.15
N CYS A 9 -7.26 -32.56 40.69
CA CYS A 9 -8.42 -33.28 40.15
C CYS A 9 -9.37 -32.33 39.38
N CYS A 10 -10.18 -32.88 38.47
CA CYS A 10 -11.17 -32.13 37.67
C CYS A 10 -12.40 -31.73 38.53
N PRO A 11 -12.93 -30.50 38.49
CA PRO A 11 -13.91 -30.03 39.49
C PRO A 11 -15.34 -30.60 39.37
N ARG A 12 -15.63 -31.49 38.41
CA ARG A 12 -16.99 -32.02 38.15
C ARG A 12 -17.13 -33.54 38.17
N SER A 13 -16.02 -34.27 38.22
CA SER A 13 -16.02 -35.71 38.46
C SER A 13 -14.70 -36.05 39.11
N ASP A 14 -14.73 -36.66 40.30
CA ASP A 14 -13.54 -37.06 41.07
C ASP A 14 -12.76 -38.21 40.37
N GLN A 15 -12.35 -38.01 39.12
CA GLN A 15 -11.46 -38.89 38.39
C GLN A 15 -10.07 -38.24 38.23
N PRO A 16 -8.98 -38.99 38.46
CA PRO A 16 -7.63 -38.52 38.21
C PRO A 16 -7.38 -38.32 36.71
N LEU A 17 -6.76 -37.19 36.33
CA LEU A 17 -6.34 -36.90 34.97
C LEU A 17 -5.33 -37.97 34.50
N ARG A 18 -5.68 -38.75 33.46
CA ARG A 18 -4.76 -39.73 32.85
C ARG A 18 -3.60 -39.01 32.15
N PRO A 19 -2.35 -39.51 32.27
CA PRO A 19 -1.22 -38.95 31.54
C PRO A 19 -1.41 -39.12 30.03
N ARG A 20 -1.22 -38.04 29.28
CA ARG A 20 -1.25 -38.05 27.80
C ARG A 20 -0.02 -38.84 27.31
N HIS A 21 -0.23 -40.04 26.77
CA HIS A 21 0.84 -40.84 26.15
C HIS A 21 1.38 -40.08 24.92
N ARG A 22 2.54 -39.42 25.05
CA ARG A 22 3.27 -38.89 23.88
C ARG A 22 3.77 -40.08 23.09
N SER A 23 3.21 -40.29 21.90
CA SER A 23 3.59 -41.45 21.09
C SER A 23 4.97 -41.21 20.45
N HIS A 24 5.90 -42.11 20.70
CA HIS A 24 7.26 -42.04 20.16
C HIS A 24 7.32 -42.28 18.64
N TRP A 25 6.22 -42.72 18.01
CA TRP A 25 6.16 -43.03 16.58
C TRP A 25 6.15 -41.78 15.67
N VAL A 26 5.71 -40.62 16.18
CA VAL A 26 5.65 -39.37 15.40
C VAL A 26 7.04 -38.93 14.91
N ARG A 27 8.10 -39.26 15.68
CA ARG A 27 9.50 -38.94 15.33
C ARG A 27 10.00 -39.69 14.09
N TRP A 28 9.33 -40.79 13.69
CA TRP A 28 9.74 -41.61 12.55
C TRP A 28 8.95 -41.32 11.27
N ILE A 29 7.89 -40.51 11.34
CA ILE A 29 7.06 -40.18 10.16
C ILE A 29 7.91 -39.48 9.11
N VAL A 30 8.63 -38.42 9.49
CA VAL A 30 9.43 -37.61 8.57
C VAL A 30 10.51 -38.42 7.84
N PRO A 31 11.39 -39.19 8.51
CA PRO A 31 12.39 -39.99 7.80
C PRO A 31 11.77 -41.14 7.00
N ALA A 32 10.67 -41.75 7.46
CA ALA A 32 9.99 -42.81 6.72
C ALA A 32 9.35 -42.28 5.42
N THR A 33 8.69 -41.13 5.49
CA THR A 33 8.09 -40.48 4.30
C THR A 33 9.16 -40.02 3.33
N GLY A 34 10.27 -39.45 3.82
CA GLY A 34 11.41 -39.06 2.99
C GLY A 34 12.09 -40.23 2.28
N LEU A 35 12.29 -41.35 2.99
CA LEU A 35 12.84 -42.59 2.42
C LEU A 35 11.90 -43.19 1.37
N ALA A 36 10.59 -43.24 1.65
CA ALA A 36 9.59 -43.73 0.71
C ALA A 36 9.54 -42.88 -0.57
N ALA A 37 9.63 -41.54 -0.42
CA ALA A 37 9.71 -40.62 -1.55
C ALA A 37 10.98 -40.83 -2.39
N LEU A 38 12.13 -41.05 -1.74
CA LEU A 38 13.39 -41.33 -2.43
C LEU A 38 13.34 -42.65 -3.21
N ILE A 39 12.85 -43.73 -2.59
CA ILE A 39 12.71 -45.03 -3.24
C ILE A 39 11.77 -44.92 -4.45
N TRP A 40 10.63 -44.25 -4.27
CA TRP A 40 9.66 -44.05 -5.34
C TRP A 40 10.24 -43.23 -6.50
N PHE A 41 10.97 -42.16 -6.19
CA PHE A 41 11.63 -41.32 -7.19
C PHE A 41 12.68 -42.11 -7.98
N LEU A 42 13.55 -42.85 -7.29
CA LEU A 42 14.59 -43.66 -7.94
C LEU A 42 14.00 -44.75 -8.84
N ILE A 43 13.00 -45.50 -8.36
CA ILE A 43 12.34 -46.56 -9.13
C ILE A 43 11.68 -46.00 -10.40
N ARG A 44 11.13 -44.79 -10.35
CA ARG A 44 10.38 -44.21 -11.47
C ARG A 44 11.25 -43.45 -12.44
N VAL A 45 12.24 -42.71 -11.95
CA VAL A 45 13.03 -41.74 -12.73
C VAL A 45 14.31 -42.36 -13.29
N VAL A 46 15.01 -43.25 -12.56
CA VAL A 46 16.26 -43.86 -13.06
C VAL A 46 16.05 -44.65 -14.36
N PRO A 47 14.98 -45.48 -14.52
CA PRO A 47 14.75 -46.18 -15.78
C PRO A 47 14.31 -45.27 -16.94
N LYS A 48 13.76 -44.07 -16.65
CA LYS A 48 13.31 -43.10 -17.65
C LYS A 48 13.34 -41.67 -17.07
N PRO A 49 14.44 -40.92 -17.28
CA PRO A 49 14.66 -39.61 -16.63
C PRO A 49 13.58 -38.57 -16.88
N SER A 50 12.91 -38.61 -18.04
CA SER A 50 11.83 -37.68 -18.39
C SER A 50 10.64 -37.72 -17.42
N ARG A 51 10.50 -38.77 -16.61
CA ARG A 51 9.41 -38.90 -15.62
C ARG A 51 9.56 -37.96 -14.43
N ALA A 52 10.73 -37.34 -14.23
CA ALA A 52 10.93 -36.32 -13.20
C ALA A 52 9.98 -35.13 -13.36
N ALA A 53 9.53 -34.84 -14.59
CA ALA A 53 8.62 -33.74 -14.90
C ALA A 53 7.15 -34.01 -14.50
N TYR A 54 6.79 -35.24 -14.10
CA TYR A 54 5.41 -35.60 -13.74
C TYR A 54 5.00 -34.95 -12.41
N PRO A 55 3.73 -34.50 -12.25
CA PRO A 55 3.28 -33.81 -11.05
C PRO A 55 3.60 -34.53 -9.75
N CYS A 56 3.37 -35.85 -9.70
CA CYS A 56 3.65 -36.66 -8.51
C CYS A 56 5.15 -36.81 -8.20
N GLN A 57 6.01 -36.75 -9.21
CA GLN A 57 7.47 -36.79 -9.04
C GLN A 57 8.01 -35.42 -8.64
N ARG A 58 7.40 -34.31 -9.09
CA ARG A 58 7.71 -32.96 -8.61
C ARG A 58 7.37 -32.78 -7.13
N THR A 59 6.32 -33.44 -6.63
CA THR A 59 5.98 -33.45 -5.20
C THR A 59 6.92 -34.36 -4.39
N ALA A 60 7.34 -35.51 -4.95
CA ALA A 60 8.23 -36.44 -4.26
C ALA A 60 9.69 -35.95 -4.19
N MET A 61 10.15 -35.19 -5.19
CA MET A 61 11.54 -34.75 -5.32
C MET A 61 12.04 -33.91 -4.13
N PRO A 62 11.31 -32.90 -3.61
CA PRO A 62 11.74 -32.16 -2.43
C PRO A 62 11.85 -33.03 -1.17
N LEU A 63 10.91 -33.96 -0.97
CA LEU A 63 10.91 -34.88 0.18
C LEU A 63 12.08 -35.88 0.12
N ALA A 64 12.36 -36.42 -1.07
CA ALA A 64 13.51 -37.28 -1.33
C ALA A 64 14.84 -36.54 -1.12
N SER A 65 14.94 -35.31 -1.64
CA SER A 65 16.14 -34.48 -1.52
C SER A 65 16.41 -34.08 -0.07
N GLY A 66 15.36 -33.69 0.67
CA GLY A 66 15.45 -33.40 2.11
C GLY A 66 15.93 -34.60 2.92
N PHE A 67 15.47 -35.81 2.59
CA PHE A 67 15.95 -37.04 3.24
C PHE A 67 17.43 -37.32 2.98
N VAL A 68 17.90 -37.13 1.74
CA VAL A 68 19.32 -37.32 1.39
C VAL A 68 20.19 -36.31 2.13
N VAL A 69 19.80 -35.03 2.16
CA VAL A 69 20.52 -33.99 2.90
C VAL A 69 20.55 -34.28 4.39
N TRP A 70 19.43 -34.70 4.97
CA TRP A 70 19.35 -35.10 6.38
C TRP A 70 20.27 -36.29 6.69
N LEU A 71 20.29 -37.31 5.82
CA LEU A 71 21.15 -38.49 5.98
C LEU A 71 22.63 -38.12 5.89
N LEU A 72 23.01 -37.29 4.92
CA LEU A 72 24.37 -36.79 4.75
C LEU A 72 24.80 -35.94 5.96
N GLY A 73 23.91 -35.09 6.48
CA GLY A 73 24.16 -34.31 7.70
C GLY A 73 24.30 -35.19 8.94
N LEU A 74 23.52 -36.26 9.06
CA LEU A 74 23.61 -37.21 10.17
C LEU A 74 24.90 -38.03 10.12
N VAL A 75 25.29 -38.53 8.95
CA VAL A 75 26.57 -39.25 8.76
C VAL A 75 27.76 -38.30 8.93
N GLY A 76 27.67 -37.09 8.39
CA GLY A 76 28.69 -36.03 8.52
C GLY A 76 28.89 -35.63 9.99
N SER A 77 27.82 -35.37 10.73
CA SER A 77 27.91 -35.02 12.15
C SER A 77 28.48 -36.15 13.00
N VAL A 78 28.10 -37.41 12.76
CA VAL A 78 28.66 -38.56 13.48
C VAL A 78 30.16 -38.75 13.18
N THR A 79 30.59 -38.57 11.93
CA THR A 79 32.01 -38.70 11.55
C THR A 79 32.86 -37.57 12.12
N VAL A 80 32.39 -36.33 12.04
CA VAL A 80 33.03 -35.17 12.67
C VAL A 80 33.08 -35.33 14.18
N PHE A 81 32.00 -35.79 14.82
CA PHE A 81 31.97 -36.02 16.27
C PHE A 81 32.93 -37.13 16.72
N LYS A 82 33.02 -38.24 15.98
CA LYS A 82 34.00 -39.31 16.25
C LYS A 82 35.44 -38.80 16.10
N LYS A 83 35.73 -38.08 15.02
CA LYS A 83 37.06 -37.53 14.73
C LYS A 83 37.48 -36.45 15.72
N ALA A 84 36.54 -35.61 16.17
CA ALA A 84 36.75 -34.61 17.22
C ALA A 84 37.02 -35.29 18.57
N ARG A 85 36.28 -36.35 18.92
CA ARG A 85 36.49 -37.13 20.15
C ARG A 85 37.81 -37.90 20.16
N GLU A 86 38.25 -38.41 19.02
CA GLU A 86 39.58 -39.04 18.84
C GLU A 86 40.70 -38.01 18.93
N SER A 87 40.55 -36.84 18.29
CA SER A 87 41.55 -35.76 18.32
C SER A 87 41.71 -35.13 19.71
N LEU A 88 40.64 -35.05 20.50
CA LEU A 88 40.65 -34.62 21.90
C LEU A 88 41.36 -35.65 22.82
N ARG A 89 41.34 -36.95 22.48
CA ARG A 89 42.07 -38.00 23.21
C ARG A 89 43.57 -38.00 22.92
N GLU A 90 43.98 -37.53 21.73
CA GLU A 90 45.39 -37.45 21.32
C GLU A 90 46.05 -36.09 21.61
N SER A 91 45.39 -35.20 22.37
CA SER A 91 45.89 -33.84 22.70
C SER A 91 46.20 -32.95 21.49
N ARG A 92 45.62 -33.24 20.32
CA ARG A 92 45.80 -32.46 19.08
C ARG A 92 44.76 -31.34 18.98
N LEU A 93 44.86 -30.37 19.89
CA LEU A 93 43.95 -29.21 20.01
C LEU A 93 43.68 -28.49 18.68
N VAL A 94 44.69 -28.41 17.80
CA VAL A 94 44.57 -27.77 16.47
C VAL A 94 43.48 -28.41 15.61
N TRP A 95 43.37 -29.74 15.60
CA TRP A 95 42.36 -30.45 14.80
C TRP A 95 40.95 -30.33 15.38
N ALA A 96 40.83 -30.22 16.71
CA ALA A 96 39.55 -29.96 17.35
C ALA A 96 39.03 -28.55 17.01
N CYS A 97 39.90 -27.53 17.00
CA CYS A 97 39.55 -26.17 16.60
C CYS A 97 39.14 -26.10 15.11
N VAL A 98 39.85 -26.78 14.21
CA VAL A 98 39.49 -26.83 12.78
C VAL A 98 38.12 -27.47 12.58
N CYS A 99 37.81 -28.58 13.26
CA CYS A 99 36.48 -29.20 13.17
C CYS A 99 35.37 -28.30 13.70
N LEU A 100 35.63 -27.53 14.77
CA LEU A 100 34.66 -26.62 15.37
C LEU A 100 34.41 -25.42 14.46
N VAL A 101 35.46 -24.83 13.87
CA VAL A 101 35.36 -23.77 12.87
C VAL A 101 34.59 -24.22 11.64
N VAL A 102 34.85 -25.42 11.12
CA VAL A 102 34.11 -25.98 9.98
C VAL A 102 32.64 -26.23 10.35
N ALA A 103 32.34 -26.75 11.55
CA ALA A 103 30.96 -26.95 12.00
C ALA A 103 30.22 -25.61 12.17
N THR A 104 30.87 -24.58 12.69
CA THR A 104 30.31 -23.23 12.80
C THR A 104 30.12 -22.59 11.44
N LEU A 105 31.09 -22.69 10.52
CA LEU A 105 30.96 -22.21 9.14
C LEU A 105 29.82 -22.93 8.40
N MET A 106 29.72 -24.25 8.51
CA MET A 106 28.59 -24.99 7.91
C MET A 106 27.26 -24.63 8.57
N GLY A 107 27.24 -24.36 9.89
CA GLY A 107 26.06 -23.86 10.59
C GLY A 107 25.63 -22.48 10.10
N VAL A 108 26.58 -21.54 9.96
CA VAL A 108 26.34 -20.18 9.46
C VAL A 108 25.93 -20.19 7.99
N VAL A 109 26.61 -20.97 7.14
CA VAL A 109 26.24 -21.15 5.72
C VAL A 109 24.87 -21.82 5.59
N SER A 110 24.52 -22.77 6.48
CA SER A 110 23.19 -23.38 6.48
C SER A 110 22.10 -22.48 7.06
N LEU A 111 22.43 -21.50 7.90
CA LEU A 111 21.52 -20.44 8.34
C LEU A 111 21.38 -19.32 7.27
N ALA A 112 22.47 -18.96 6.60
CA ALA A 112 22.49 -17.98 5.52
C ALA A 112 21.86 -18.52 4.22
N HIS A 113 21.86 -19.84 4.05
CA HIS A 113 21.13 -20.56 3.00
C HIS A 113 19.95 -21.35 3.54
N LEU A 114 19.41 -20.99 4.73
CA LEU A 114 18.03 -21.36 5.04
C LEU A 114 17.21 -20.88 3.85
N PRO A 115 16.54 -21.78 3.13
CA PRO A 115 15.78 -21.36 1.98
C PRO A 115 14.73 -20.36 2.47
N GLU A 116 14.44 -19.32 1.70
CA GLU A 116 13.20 -18.52 1.72
C GLU A 116 11.93 -19.39 1.47
N ARG A 117 11.94 -20.67 1.88
CA ARG A 117 10.87 -21.65 1.69
C ARG A 117 9.87 -21.63 2.83
N LEU A 118 9.41 -20.43 3.17
CA LEU A 118 8.01 -20.22 3.54
C LEU A 118 7.29 -19.25 2.58
N ALA A 119 7.99 -18.58 1.65
CA ALA A 119 7.37 -17.60 0.74
C ALA A 119 7.17 -18.09 -0.71
N ARG A 120 7.98 -19.00 -1.24
CA ARG A 120 7.95 -19.35 -2.69
C ARG A 120 7.00 -20.49 -3.12
N ALA A 121 5.91 -20.70 -2.42
CA ALA A 121 4.87 -21.64 -2.86
C ALA A 121 3.48 -21.00 -2.74
N GLY A 122 3.15 -20.10 -3.67
CA GLY A 122 1.77 -19.63 -3.81
C GLY A 122 1.49 -18.24 -4.37
N GLN A 123 2.45 -17.49 -4.92
CA GLN A 123 2.12 -16.30 -5.71
C GLN A 123 1.97 -16.70 -7.19
N PRO A 124 0.77 -16.55 -7.79
CA PRO A 124 0.51 -17.00 -9.16
C PRO A 124 1.26 -16.22 -10.23
N TRP A 125 1.63 -14.95 -9.95
CA TRP A 125 2.44 -14.12 -10.83
C TRP A 125 3.94 -14.34 -10.65
N GLY A 126 4.40 -14.47 -9.39
CA GLY A 126 5.82 -14.61 -9.07
C GLY A 126 6.62 -13.33 -9.41
N PRO A 127 7.94 -13.30 -9.18
CA PRO A 127 8.77 -12.17 -9.60
C PRO A 127 8.72 -11.98 -11.12
N HIS A 128 8.56 -10.74 -11.56
CA HIS A 128 8.54 -10.36 -12.97
C HIS A 128 9.27 -9.02 -13.17
N GLU A 129 9.70 -8.77 -14.39
CA GLU A 129 10.21 -7.47 -14.83
C GLU A 129 9.08 -6.42 -14.84
N PRO A 130 9.41 -5.11 -14.88
CA PRO A 130 8.43 -4.04 -15.03
C PRO A 130 7.44 -4.29 -16.18
N LEU A 131 6.16 -4.19 -15.87
CA LEU A 131 5.05 -4.31 -16.83
C LEU A 131 4.47 -2.93 -17.12
N GLY A 132 4.12 -2.68 -18.38
CA GLY A 132 3.51 -1.41 -18.80
C GLY A 132 4.51 -0.28 -18.99
N GLN A 133 3.99 0.94 -19.07
CA GLN A 133 4.75 2.15 -19.34
C GLN A 133 4.63 3.12 -18.17
N ALA A 134 5.76 3.46 -17.59
CA ALA A 134 5.85 4.39 -16.47
C ALA A 134 5.36 5.80 -16.86
N ARG A 135 4.61 6.47 -15.97
CA ARG A 135 3.98 7.79 -16.19
C ARG A 135 4.48 8.85 -15.20
N GLY A 136 4.24 10.12 -15.52
CA GLY A 136 4.56 11.27 -14.65
C GLY A 136 5.84 12.02 -15.01
N ILE A 137 6.03 13.19 -14.38
CA ILE A 137 7.18 14.08 -14.62
C ILE A 137 8.53 13.38 -14.39
N HIS A 138 8.55 12.45 -13.43
CA HIS A 138 9.58 11.43 -13.27
C HIS A 138 8.91 10.06 -13.44
N PRO A 139 9.02 9.41 -14.62
CA PRO A 139 8.24 8.23 -14.95
C PRO A 139 8.33 7.12 -13.89
N GLY A 140 7.19 6.70 -13.34
CA GLY A 140 7.11 5.60 -12.35
C GLY A 140 7.60 5.98 -10.95
N ARG A 141 7.86 7.26 -10.68
CA ARG A 141 8.24 7.73 -9.34
C ARG A 141 7.06 7.63 -8.37
N VAL A 142 7.31 7.04 -7.21
CA VAL A 142 6.43 7.10 -6.04
C VAL A 142 7.24 7.70 -4.90
N VAL A 143 6.74 8.78 -4.33
CA VAL A 143 7.30 9.39 -3.12
C VAL A 143 6.61 8.79 -1.92
N TRP A 144 7.39 8.44 -0.91
CA TRP A 144 6.91 8.01 0.39
C TRP A 144 7.53 8.93 1.45
N VAL A 145 6.69 9.78 2.05
CA VAL A 145 7.09 10.61 3.18
C VAL A 145 6.71 9.90 4.47
N HIS A 146 7.66 9.74 5.38
CA HIS A 146 7.46 9.08 6.68
C HIS A 146 7.99 9.95 7.81
N ASP A 147 7.15 10.24 8.81
CA ASP A 147 7.58 10.92 10.02
C ASP A 147 6.82 10.42 11.25
N PRO A 148 7.50 9.73 12.18
CA PRO A 148 6.85 9.17 13.36
C PRO A 148 6.15 10.23 14.23
N ASP A 149 6.59 11.49 14.22
CA ASP A 149 6.00 12.56 15.02
C ASP A 149 4.64 13.03 14.48
N ALA A 150 4.22 12.57 13.30
CA ALA A 150 2.93 12.94 12.72
C ALA A 150 1.74 12.39 13.52
N THR A 151 1.93 11.29 14.26
CA THR A 151 0.83 10.63 15.00
C THR A 151 1.27 10.12 16.37
N ASP A 152 0.47 10.38 17.40
CA ASP A 152 0.68 9.93 18.80
C ASP A 152 -0.64 9.46 19.44
N TRP A 153 -1.42 8.67 18.71
CA TRP A 153 -2.69 8.17 19.22
C TRP A 153 -2.52 6.86 20.02
N ASP A 154 -3.12 6.80 21.21
CA ASP A 154 -3.20 5.59 22.06
C ASP A 154 -3.92 4.40 21.40
N GLY A 155 -4.64 4.64 20.30
CA GLY A 155 -5.23 3.62 19.44
C GLY A 155 -6.73 3.40 19.61
N TYR A 156 -7.25 2.39 18.91
CA TYR A 156 -8.68 2.23 18.61
C TYR A 156 -9.63 2.25 19.82
N THR A 157 -9.16 1.85 21.00
CA THR A 157 -9.97 1.82 22.23
C THR A 157 -9.83 3.08 23.09
N SER A 158 -9.00 4.04 22.67
CA SER A 158 -8.83 5.33 23.34
C SER A 158 -10.17 6.11 23.37
N PRO A 159 -10.44 6.87 24.45
CA PRO A 159 -11.54 7.84 24.45
C PRO A 159 -11.29 9.01 23.48
N GLU A 160 -10.02 9.27 23.14
CA GLU A 160 -9.60 10.24 22.14
C GLU A 160 -9.68 9.63 20.74
N HIS A 161 -9.84 10.49 19.74
CA HIS A 161 -10.02 10.06 18.36
C HIS A 161 -8.80 10.44 17.53
N TRP A 162 -8.35 9.52 16.68
CA TRP A 162 -7.19 9.64 15.79
C TRP A 162 -7.06 10.99 15.07
N TRP A 163 -8.17 11.62 14.68
CA TRP A 163 -8.20 12.90 13.97
C TRP A 163 -8.05 14.14 14.88
N GLN A 164 -8.05 13.99 16.20
CA GLN A 164 -7.89 15.11 17.13
C GLN A 164 -6.45 15.63 17.13
N SER A 165 -6.26 16.91 17.44
CA SER A 165 -4.98 17.61 17.29
C SER A 165 -3.84 17.10 18.17
N HIS A 166 -4.14 16.42 19.27
CA HIS A 166 -3.12 15.78 20.12
C HIS A 166 -2.79 14.36 19.66
N CYS A 167 -3.61 13.77 18.79
CA CYS A 167 -3.38 12.46 18.20
C CYS A 167 -2.64 12.57 16.86
N THR A 168 -2.92 13.61 16.07
CA THR A 168 -2.29 13.85 14.78
C THR A 168 -1.81 15.30 14.70
N ASP A 169 -0.50 15.47 14.62
CA ASP A 169 0.14 16.80 14.60
C ASP A 169 0.00 17.44 13.22
N LEU A 170 -0.76 18.55 13.16
CA LEU A 170 -1.01 19.25 11.90
C LEU A 170 0.26 19.85 11.31
N ALA A 171 1.17 20.40 12.12
CA ALA A 171 2.36 21.07 11.62
C ALA A 171 3.35 20.08 11.00
N VAL A 172 3.48 18.88 11.58
CA VAL A 172 4.26 17.79 10.97
C VAL A 172 3.61 17.35 9.66
N VAL A 173 2.29 17.10 9.67
CA VAL A 173 1.55 16.70 8.46
C VAL A 173 1.67 17.73 7.33
N GLU A 174 1.67 19.03 7.62
CA GLU A 174 1.86 20.07 6.62
C GLU A 174 3.24 20.00 5.94
N LYS A 175 4.29 19.75 6.72
CA LYS A 175 5.64 19.52 6.19
C LYS A 175 5.66 18.27 5.30
N MET A 176 5.03 17.19 5.74
CA MET A 176 4.96 15.96 4.95
C MET A 176 4.26 16.15 3.61
N VAL A 177 3.17 16.92 3.56
CA VAL A 177 2.46 17.24 2.31
C VAL A 177 3.33 18.09 1.38
N SER A 178 4.02 19.10 1.92
CA SER A 178 4.98 19.91 1.17
C SER A 178 6.09 19.06 0.55
N GLN A 179 6.72 18.19 1.35
CA GLN A 179 7.75 17.25 0.89
C GLN A 179 7.21 16.28 -0.17
N ALA A 180 6.00 15.75 -0.01
CA ALA A 180 5.41 14.83 -0.98
C ALA A 180 5.27 15.50 -2.37
N VAL A 181 4.76 16.73 -2.41
CA VAL A 181 4.62 17.49 -3.67
C VAL A 181 5.98 17.82 -4.28
N ARG A 182 6.93 18.29 -3.47
CA ARG A 182 8.31 18.58 -3.88
C ARG A 182 9.03 17.36 -4.44
N GLY A 183 8.91 16.23 -3.77
CA GLY A 183 9.51 14.95 -4.18
C GLY A 183 8.93 14.45 -5.50
N VAL A 184 7.61 14.58 -5.69
CA VAL A 184 6.95 14.16 -6.95
C VAL A 184 7.47 14.99 -8.11
N ALA A 185 7.66 16.30 -7.91
CA ALA A 185 8.19 17.19 -8.94
C ALA A 185 9.73 17.12 -9.10
N GLY A 186 10.45 16.70 -8.05
CA GLY A 186 11.90 16.87 -7.95
C GLY A 186 12.29 18.35 -7.95
N ARG A 187 11.67 19.14 -7.07
CA ARG A 187 11.91 20.59 -6.91
C ARG A 187 12.04 20.95 -5.43
N SER A 188 12.79 22.02 -5.14
CA SER A 188 13.09 22.43 -3.76
C SER A 188 12.00 23.29 -3.10
N SER A 189 11.14 23.96 -3.87
CA SER A 189 10.05 24.80 -3.34
C SER A 189 8.68 24.34 -3.79
N ASP A 190 7.65 24.59 -2.96
CA ASP A 190 6.27 24.19 -3.27
C ASP A 190 5.74 24.85 -4.54
N THR A 191 6.01 26.14 -4.74
CA THR A 191 5.58 26.88 -5.94
C THR A 191 6.19 26.29 -7.21
N ALA A 192 7.49 25.99 -7.21
CA ALA A 192 8.15 25.39 -8.36
C ALA A 192 7.68 23.95 -8.60
N ALA A 193 7.39 23.21 -7.52
CA ALA A 193 6.89 21.84 -7.61
C ALA A 193 5.50 21.79 -8.27
N TRP A 194 4.55 22.61 -7.78
CA TRP A 194 3.21 22.67 -8.37
C TRP A 194 3.23 23.15 -9.82
N ASP A 195 3.97 24.22 -10.15
CA ASP A 195 4.06 24.70 -11.53
C ASP A 195 4.59 23.62 -12.47
N ALA A 196 5.62 22.87 -12.07
CA ALA A 196 6.16 21.77 -12.85
C ALA A 196 5.15 20.62 -13.05
N ILE A 197 4.43 20.23 -11.99
CA ILE A 197 3.38 19.20 -12.02
C ILE A 197 2.28 19.58 -13.02
N PHE A 198 1.78 20.82 -12.96
CA PHE A 198 0.74 21.31 -13.87
C PHE A 198 1.24 21.40 -15.32
N ARG A 199 2.43 21.96 -15.55
CA ARG A 199 3.02 22.08 -16.89
C ARG A 199 3.22 20.75 -17.57
N HIS A 200 3.78 19.78 -16.84
CA HIS A 200 3.96 18.43 -17.35
C HIS A 200 2.61 17.80 -17.72
N PHE A 201 1.64 17.84 -16.79
CA PHE A 201 0.31 17.27 -17.01
C PHE A 201 -0.43 17.93 -18.18
N ASN A 202 -0.37 19.26 -18.30
CA ASN A 202 -1.00 19.98 -19.39
C ASN A 202 -0.34 19.70 -20.75
N SER A 203 0.98 19.51 -20.78
CA SER A 203 1.71 19.14 -22.00
C SER A 203 1.31 17.76 -22.49
N GLU A 204 1.28 16.76 -21.61
CA GLU A 204 0.87 15.38 -21.93
C GLU A 204 -0.58 15.31 -22.46
N ARG A 205 -1.44 16.21 -21.99
CA ARG A 205 -2.85 16.30 -22.43
C ARG A 205 -3.07 17.20 -23.65
N GLY A 206 -2.01 17.65 -24.31
CA GLY A 206 -2.11 18.49 -25.50
C GLY A 206 -2.62 19.91 -25.24
N ARG A 207 -2.55 20.38 -23.98
CA ARG A 207 -2.93 21.74 -23.56
C ARG A 207 -1.75 22.72 -23.58
N GLY A 208 -0.54 22.21 -23.86
CA GLY A 208 0.71 22.97 -23.95
C GLY A 208 1.46 23.07 -22.63
N ASP A 209 2.68 23.62 -22.69
CA ASP A 209 3.54 23.89 -21.53
C ASP A 209 3.05 25.15 -20.78
N VAL A 210 1.97 24.96 -20.03
CA VAL A 210 1.35 25.99 -19.20
C VAL A 210 1.05 25.44 -17.82
N GLY A 211 1.36 26.22 -16.79
CA GLY A 211 0.94 25.93 -15.42
C GLY A 211 -0.58 26.14 -15.24
N TYR A 212 -1.05 26.02 -14.01
CA TYR A 212 -2.44 26.31 -13.64
C TYR A 212 -2.90 27.68 -14.16
N GLN A 213 -4.13 27.75 -14.66
CA GLN A 213 -4.78 28.99 -15.09
C GLN A 213 -5.96 29.33 -14.16
N PRO A 214 -6.13 30.60 -13.74
CA PRO A 214 -7.25 31.01 -12.90
C PRO A 214 -8.61 30.62 -13.50
N GLY A 215 -9.50 30.07 -12.67
CA GLY A 215 -10.83 29.58 -13.07
C GLY A 215 -10.86 28.11 -13.50
N GLU A 216 -9.71 27.45 -13.63
CA GLU A 216 -9.67 26.00 -13.78
C GLU A 216 -10.07 25.32 -12.46
N LYS A 217 -10.94 24.33 -12.57
CA LYS A 217 -11.54 23.61 -11.43
C LYS A 217 -10.72 22.40 -11.03
N ILE A 218 -10.57 22.19 -9.72
CA ILE A 218 -9.93 21.01 -9.13
C ILE A 218 -10.95 20.21 -8.32
N ALA A 219 -11.08 18.93 -8.63
CA ALA A 219 -11.81 17.99 -7.78
C ALA A 219 -10.82 17.16 -6.95
N VAL A 220 -11.10 16.98 -5.67
CA VAL A 220 -10.31 16.13 -4.75
C VAL A 220 -11.22 15.01 -4.29
N LYS A 221 -10.99 13.81 -4.84
CA LYS A 221 -11.75 12.61 -4.50
C LYS A 221 -11.10 11.96 -3.28
N ILE A 222 -11.68 12.20 -2.11
CA ILE A 222 -11.27 11.57 -0.85
C ILE A 222 -12.01 10.23 -0.65
N ASN A 223 -11.42 9.36 0.15
CA ASN A 223 -11.97 8.11 0.62
C ASN A 223 -12.70 8.31 1.96
N LEU A 224 -14.03 8.24 1.91
CA LEU A 224 -14.90 8.24 3.10
C LEU A 224 -15.55 6.86 3.28
N THR A 225 -14.75 5.77 3.18
CA THR A 225 -15.23 4.38 3.18
C THR A 225 -16.16 4.03 4.33
N THR A 226 -16.02 4.67 5.49
CA THR A 226 -16.84 4.39 6.68
C THR A 226 -18.07 5.29 6.77
N CYS A 227 -18.22 6.23 5.84
CA CYS A 227 -19.30 7.21 5.80
C CYS A 227 -20.26 7.02 4.61
N ASN A 228 -20.28 5.85 3.97
CA ASN A 228 -21.13 5.55 2.82
C ASN A 228 -22.64 5.78 3.10
N ALA A 229 -23.35 6.35 2.12
CA ALA A 229 -24.75 6.74 2.18
C ALA A 229 -25.74 5.61 2.54
N GLY A 230 -25.45 4.38 2.12
CA GLY A 230 -26.25 3.19 2.45
C GLY A 230 -25.85 2.50 3.76
N GLY A 231 -24.73 2.90 4.40
CA GLY A 231 -24.19 2.23 5.58
C GLY A 231 -24.76 2.73 6.92
N GLU A 232 -25.56 3.80 6.90
CA GLU A 232 -26.14 4.46 8.08
C GLU A 232 -25.11 4.80 9.17
N GLN A 233 -23.84 5.01 8.80
CA GLN A 233 -22.76 5.25 9.76
C GLN A 233 -22.61 6.72 10.14
N VAL A 234 -23.08 7.61 9.28
CA VAL A 234 -23.23 9.05 9.51
C VAL A 234 -24.72 9.36 9.47
N ASP A 235 -25.19 10.11 10.45
CA ASP A 235 -26.56 10.61 10.45
C ASP A 235 -26.73 11.64 9.32
N PRO A 236 -27.59 11.41 8.32
CA PRO A 236 -27.78 12.31 7.18
C PRO A 236 -28.49 13.63 7.50
N ILE A 237 -29.01 13.80 8.72
CA ILE A 237 -29.57 15.07 9.21
C ILE A 237 -28.50 15.84 9.95
N THR A 238 -27.92 15.21 10.98
CA THR A 238 -26.99 15.89 11.88
C THR A 238 -25.55 15.91 11.37
N TYR A 239 -25.21 15.04 10.42
CA TYR A 239 -23.85 14.80 9.89
C TYR A 239 -22.84 14.30 10.92
N ASN A 240 -23.33 13.80 12.06
CA ASN A 240 -22.50 13.18 13.07
C ASN A 240 -22.23 11.71 12.72
N LYS A 241 -20.95 11.34 12.70
CA LYS A 241 -20.51 9.94 12.61
C LYS A 241 -20.85 9.24 13.93
N LYS A 242 -21.37 8.01 13.86
CA LYS A 242 -21.80 7.26 15.04
C LYS A 242 -20.64 7.04 16.02
N PRO A 243 -20.83 7.22 17.34
CA PRO A 243 -19.74 7.06 18.31
C PRO A 243 -19.02 5.70 18.25
N GLY A 244 -19.76 4.61 18.05
CA GLY A 244 -19.20 3.25 18.01
C GLY A 244 -18.27 2.94 16.83
N ILE A 245 -18.18 3.85 15.85
CA ILE A 245 -17.30 3.70 14.68
C ILE A 245 -16.39 4.92 14.45
N MET A 246 -16.37 5.89 15.38
CA MET A 246 -15.59 7.12 15.24
C MET A 246 -14.09 6.85 15.04
N ASN A 247 -13.61 5.76 15.66
CA ASN A 247 -12.21 5.32 15.61
C ASN A 247 -11.86 4.48 14.37
N ARG A 248 -12.80 4.27 13.44
CA ARG A 248 -12.47 3.75 12.11
C ARG A 248 -12.02 4.91 11.23
N ILE A 249 -10.88 4.74 10.56
CA ILE A 249 -10.25 5.81 9.79
C ILE A 249 -10.97 6.01 8.45
N ASP A 250 -11.00 7.26 8.02
CA ASP A 250 -11.21 7.68 6.64
C ASP A 250 -9.94 8.45 6.24
N ASN A 251 -9.92 9.23 5.16
CA ASN A 251 -8.81 10.19 4.99
C ASN A 251 -8.69 11.14 6.17
N SER A 252 -7.47 11.52 6.51
CA SER A 252 -7.16 12.43 7.60
C SER A 252 -7.53 13.85 7.22
N PRO A 253 -8.34 14.55 8.04
CA PRO A 253 -8.70 15.93 7.75
C PRO A 253 -7.48 16.86 7.77
N GLN A 254 -6.41 16.52 8.50
CA GLN A 254 -5.14 17.24 8.53
C GLN A 254 -4.46 17.26 7.16
N ILE A 255 -4.33 16.10 6.49
CA ILE A 255 -3.70 16.05 5.16
C ILE A 255 -4.56 16.80 4.14
N THR A 256 -5.90 16.66 4.22
CA THR A 256 -6.79 17.42 3.34
C THR A 256 -6.68 18.92 3.59
N LEU A 257 -6.57 19.36 4.85
CA LEU A 257 -6.38 20.78 5.17
C LEU A 257 -5.06 21.31 4.59
N ALA A 258 -3.97 20.56 4.78
CA ALA A 258 -2.65 20.88 4.24
C ALA A 258 -2.68 20.93 2.69
N LEU A 259 -3.36 20.00 2.04
CA LEU A 259 -3.56 20.02 0.58
C LEU A 259 -4.35 21.25 0.13
N LEU A 260 -5.43 21.61 0.82
CA LEU A 260 -6.20 22.83 0.51
C LEU A 260 -5.34 24.09 0.67
N ARG A 261 -4.51 24.17 1.71
CA ARG A 261 -3.55 25.26 1.91
C ARG A 261 -2.55 25.35 0.75
N GLN A 262 -2.01 24.21 0.30
CA GLN A 262 -1.13 24.15 -0.88
C GLN A 262 -1.84 24.66 -2.15
N LEU A 263 -3.05 24.18 -2.44
CA LEU A 263 -3.80 24.59 -3.63
C LEU A 263 -4.20 26.07 -3.60
N VAL A 264 -4.65 26.58 -2.46
CA VAL A 264 -5.13 27.97 -2.36
C VAL A 264 -3.97 28.95 -2.22
N HIS A 265 -3.07 28.72 -1.25
CA HIS A 265 -2.05 29.70 -0.88
C HIS A 265 -0.78 29.60 -1.73
N THR A 266 -0.44 28.41 -2.24
CA THR A 266 0.75 28.22 -3.10
C THR A 266 0.40 28.30 -4.58
N VAL A 267 -0.61 27.56 -5.03
CA VAL A 267 -0.99 27.52 -6.46
C VAL A 267 -1.85 28.72 -6.86
N GLY A 268 -2.60 29.31 -5.92
CA GLY A 268 -3.50 30.43 -6.19
C GLY A 268 -4.86 30.00 -6.76
N VAL A 269 -5.29 28.76 -6.50
CA VAL A 269 -6.61 28.27 -6.89
C VAL A 269 -7.67 28.99 -6.06
N ALA A 270 -8.68 29.57 -6.71
CA ALA A 270 -9.80 30.16 -5.99
C ALA A 270 -10.51 29.05 -5.17
N PRO A 271 -10.76 29.21 -3.86
CA PRO A 271 -11.32 28.13 -3.05
C PRO A 271 -12.68 27.63 -3.58
N GLU A 272 -13.50 28.50 -4.18
CA GLU A 272 -14.75 28.13 -4.84
C GLU A 272 -14.57 27.24 -6.08
N ASP A 273 -13.39 27.17 -6.70
CA ASP A 273 -13.08 26.29 -7.82
C ASP A 273 -12.57 24.91 -7.36
N ILE A 274 -12.46 24.70 -6.05
CA ILE A 274 -12.11 23.43 -5.44
C ILE A 274 -13.38 22.70 -4.98
N THR A 275 -13.51 21.44 -5.39
CA THR A 275 -14.53 20.52 -4.87
C THR A 275 -13.84 19.37 -4.17
N VAL A 276 -14.15 19.11 -2.90
CA VAL A 276 -13.55 17.99 -2.13
C VAL A 276 -14.65 17.10 -1.56
N GLY A 277 -14.53 15.79 -1.73
CA GLY A 277 -15.47 14.87 -1.12
C GLY A 277 -15.56 13.49 -1.75
N ASP A 278 -16.60 12.78 -1.32
CA ASP A 278 -16.90 11.41 -1.73
C ASP A 278 -18.35 11.35 -2.26
N PRO A 279 -18.55 11.21 -3.58
CA PRO A 279 -19.87 11.07 -4.18
C PRO A 279 -20.73 9.94 -3.59
N THR A 280 -20.17 8.88 -2.99
CA THR A 280 -20.94 7.78 -2.37
C THR A 280 -21.13 7.94 -0.86
N GLY A 281 -20.38 8.84 -0.22
CA GLY A 281 -20.35 9.06 1.22
C GLY A 281 -21.07 10.31 1.69
N LEU A 282 -21.26 10.44 3.00
CA LEU A 282 -21.59 11.69 3.67
C LEU A 282 -20.31 12.35 4.17
N PHE A 283 -20.19 13.67 4.04
CA PHE A 283 -19.04 14.42 4.53
C PHE A 283 -19.23 14.76 6.03
N PRO A 284 -18.65 14.04 6.98
CA PRO A 284 -19.04 14.13 8.39
C PRO A 284 -18.58 15.44 9.06
N ASN A 285 -19.23 15.83 10.16
CA ASN A 285 -18.91 17.08 10.89
C ASN A 285 -17.46 17.14 11.37
N TYR A 286 -16.94 16.09 12.02
CA TYR A 286 -15.56 16.11 12.54
C TYR A 286 -14.50 16.45 11.47
N TYR A 287 -14.78 16.06 10.22
CA TYR A 287 -13.93 16.35 9.08
C TYR A 287 -14.14 17.79 8.60
N ARG A 288 -15.41 18.15 8.35
CA ARG A 288 -15.77 19.49 7.85
C ARG A 288 -15.35 20.59 8.82
N ASP A 289 -15.50 20.37 10.12
CA ASP A 289 -15.23 21.36 11.16
C ASP A 289 -13.74 21.71 11.26
N MET A 290 -12.84 20.84 10.76
CA MET A 290 -11.42 21.14 10.62
C MET A 290 -11.11 21.99 9.38
N LEU A 291 -11.86 21.82 8.28
CA LEU A 291 -11.59 22.50 7.01
C LEU A 291 -12.33 23.83 6.85
N TYR A 292 -13.60 23.85 7.24
CA TYR A 292 -14.54 24.93 6.96
C TYR A 292 -14.17 26.29 7.56
N PRO A 293 -13.56 26.39 8.76
CA PRO A 293 -13.18 27.68 9.32
C PRO A 293 -12.21 28.48 8.43
N GLU A 294 -11.30 27.80 7.72
CA GLU A 294 -10.35 28.45 6.81
C GLU A 294 -10.86 28.51 5.37
N PHE A 295 -11.62 27.50 4.94
CA PHE A 295 -12.05 27.36 3.54
C PHE A 295 -13.58 27.32 3.36
N PRO A 296 -14.33 28.32 3.83
CA PRO A 296 -15.80 28.27 3.85
C PRO A 296 -16.46 28.24 2.46
N THR A 297 -15.74 28.63 1.40
CA THR A 297 -16.23 28.67 0.02
C THR A 297 -15.83 27.44 -0.81
N VAL A 298 -14.99 26.53 -0.28
CA VAL A 298 -14.74 25.23 -0.90
C VAL A 298 -16.03 24.42 -0.98
N ARG A 299 -16.23 23.71 -2.09
CA ARG A 299 -17.41 22.87 -2.31
C ARG A 299 -17.19 21.50 -1.65
N TYR A 300 -17.75 21.31 -0.46
CA TYR A 300 -17.74 20.02 0.25
C TYR A 300 -18.79 19.08 -0.34
N LEU A 301 -18.35 18.17 -1.19
CA LEU A 301 -19.19 17.25 -1.95
C LEU A 301 -19.57 16.02 -1.12
N ASP A 302 -20.83 15.65 -1.16
CA ASP A 302 -21.30 14.39 -0.62
C ASP A 302 -22.51 13.83 -1.37
N ASN A 303 -22.98 12.67 -0.93
CA ASN A 303 -24.11 12.01 -1.55
C ASN A 303 -25.44 12.76 -1.34
N TYR A 304 -25.78 13.27 -0.15
CA TYR A 304 -27.15 13.71 0.17
C TYR A 304 -27.42 15.21 0.02
N GLY A 305 -26.40 16.07 0.15
CA GLY A 305 -26.50 17.52 0.11
C GLY A 305 -27.37 18.08 1.22
N GLY A 306 -26.77 18.37 2.37
CA GLY A 306 -27.44 18.97 3.53
C GLY A 306 -26.46 19.73 4.42
N SER A 307 -26.97 20.55 5.34
CA SER A 307 -26.14 21.27 6.33
C SER A 307 -24.92 21.99 5.72
N GLY A 308 -25.12 22.65 4.57
CA GLY A 308 -24.09 23.40 3.84
C GLY A 308 -23.16 22.59 2.93
N ARG A 309 -23.39 21.29 2.76
CA ARG A 309 -22.66 20.45 1.79
C ARG A 309 -23.32 20.45 0.41
N MET A 310 -22.50 20.31 -0.61
CA MET A 310 -22.92 20.19 -2.00
C MET A 310 -23.32 18.74 -2.30
N ARG A 311 -24.53 18.55 -2.84
CA ARG A 311 -24.96 17.24 -3.33
C ARG A 311 -24.22 16.88 -4.61
N ALA A 312 -23.73 15.65 -4.72
CA ALA A 312 -23.30 15.08 -5.99
C ALA A 312 -24.50 14.92 -6.93
N GLU A 313 -24.40 15.32 -8.19
CA GLU A 313 -25.47 15.15 -9.18
C GLU A 313 -24.92 14.52 -10.46
N PHE A 314 -25.76 13.78 -11.18
CA PHE A 314 -25.36 13.14 -12.44
C PHE A 314 -25.04 14.20 -13.49
N SER A 315 -23.96 13.99 -14.24
CA SER A 315 -23.70 14.69 -15.50
C SER A 315 -24.23 13.87 -16.68
N ASP A 316 -24.02 14.39 -17.89
CA ASP A 316 -24.31 13.68 -19.14
C ASP A 316 -23.10 12.87 -19.66
N VAL A 317 -22.00 12.78 -18.90
CA VAL A 317 -20.79 12.00 -19.26
C VAL A 317 -21.01 10.53 -18.88
N PRO A 318 -21.18 9.61 -19.85
CA PRO A 318 -21.40 8.20 -19.56
C PRO A 318 -20.09 7.50 -19.18
N LEU A 319 -20.18 6.46 -18.36
CA LEU A 319 -19.11 5.50 -18.13
C LEU A 319 -19.54 4.12 -18.62
N TYR A 320 -18.79 3.52 -19.54
CA TYR A 320 -19.05 2.19 -20.06
C TYR A 320 -18.19 1.16 -19.32
N TRP A 321 -18.80 0.03 -18.97
CA TRP A 321 -18.07 -1.10 -18.40
C TRP A 321 -17.67 -2.06 -19.51
N SER A 322 -16.40 -2.45 -19.56
CA SER A 322 -15.78 -3.25 -20.62
C SER A 322 -16.11 -4.74 -20.50
N THR A 323 -17.37 -5.04 -20.23
CA THR A 323 -17.87 -6.38 -19.88
C THR A 323 -19.27 -6.57 -20.44
N ALA A 324 -19.53 -7.74 -21.04
CA ALA A 324 -20.83 -8.04 -21.64
C ALA A 324 -21.96 -8.08 -20.61
N GLU A 325 -21.62 -8.37 -19.35
CA GLU A 325 -22.49 -8.43 -18.18
C GLU A 325 -23.17 -7.07 -17.90
N ALA A 326 -22.54 -5.96 -18.27
CA ALA A 326 -23.10 -4.62 -18.09
C ALA A 326 -24.17 -4.25 -19.14
N LYS A 327 -24.29 -4.98 -20.25
CA LYS A 327 -25.21 -4.63 -21.38
C LYS A 327 -26.69 -4.55 -20.99
N ARG A 328 -27.09 -5.19 -19.88
CA ARG A 328 -28.48 -5.20 -19.38
C ARG A 328 -28.63 -4.42 -18.07
N THR A 329 -27.66 -3.58 -17.74
CA THR A 329 -27.65 -2.77 -16.54
C THR A 329 -28.01 -1.32 -16.85
N VAL A 330 -28.32 -0.54 -15.82
CA VAL A 330 -28.49 0.90 -15.91
C VAL A 330 -27.13 1.53 -16.22
N GLN A 331 -27.12 2.47 -17.15
CA GLN A 331 -25.93 3.22 -17.56
C GLN A 331 -25.42 4.08 -16.39
N ASP A 332 -24.14 3.96 -16.08
CA ASP A 332 -23.47 4.86 -15.14
C ASP A 332 -23.10 6.18 -15.83
N TYR A 333 -23.16 7.27 -15.07
CA TYR A 333 -22.73 8.60 -15.47
C TYR A 333 -21.87 9.21 -14.37
N LEU A 334 -20.86 9.99 -14.75
CA LEU A 334 -19.99 10.65 -13.79
C LEU A 334 -20.71 11.79 -13.05
N PRO A 335 -20.31 12.10 -11.80
CA PRO A 335 -20.78 13.30 -11.12
C PRO A 335 -20.37 14.59 -11.85
N VAL A 336 -21.23 15.61 -11.82
CA VAL A 336 -20.97 16.94 -12.41
C VAL A 336 -19.65 17.54 -11.95
N SER A 337 -19.31 17.39 -10.67
CA SER A 337 -18.06 17.91 -10.11
C SER A 337 -16.81 17.32 -10.74
N PHE A 338 -16.87 16.06 -11.20
CA PHE A 338 -15.74 15.38 -11.82
C PHE A 338 -15.70 15.65 -13.32
N ALA A 339 -16.86 15.58 -14.00
CA ALA A 339 -16.97 15.94 -15.42
C ALA A 339 -16.53 17.39 -15.71
N GLN A 340 -16.85 18.35 -14.83
CA GLN A 340 -16.46 19.76 -15.01
C GLN A 340 -15.05 20.10 -14.51
N ALA A 341 -14.38 19.18 -13.81
CA ALA A 341 -13.03 19.44 -13.32
C ALA A 341 -12.05 19.51 -14.50
N HIS A 342 -11.03 20.35 -14.37
CA HIS A 342 -9.88 20.31 -15.26
C HIS A 342 -8.85 19.30 -14.74
N TYR A 343 -8.75 19.22 -13.41
CA TYR A 343 -7.83 18.35 -12.68
C TYR A 343 -8.58 17.59 -11.58
N LEU A 344 -8.25 16.32 -11.42
CA LEU A 344 -8.67 15.48 -10.30
C LEU A 344 -7.43 15.19 -9.44
N ILE A 345 -7.60 15.16 -8.12
CA ILE A 345 -6.65 14.57 -7.17
C ILE A 345 -7.33 13.35 -6.58
N ASN A 346 -6.76 12.17 -6.80
CA ASN A 346 -7.27 10.92 -6.23
C ASN A 346 -6.57 10.68 -4.90
N PHE A 347 -7.30 10.85 -3.80
CA PHE A 347 -6.76 10.77 -2.45
C PHE A 347 -7.35 9.58 -1.70
N ALA A 348 -6.59 8.49 -1.64
CA ALA A 348 -6.96 7.23 -1.03
C ALA A 348 -6.41 7.08 0.39
N ILE A 349 -6.72 5.95 1.03
CA ILE A 349 -6.18 5.52 2.33
C ILE A 349 -5.42 4.21 2.15
N LEU A 350 -4.33 4.00 2.88
CA LEU A 350 -3.55 2.77 2.87
C LEU A 350 -4.29 1.70 3.68
N LYS A 351 -4.96 0.75 3.02
CA LYS A 351 -5.66 -0.33 3.74
C LYS A 351 -5.79 -1.66 3.01
N GLY A 352 -5.92 -2.73 3.79
CA GLY A 352 -6.37 -4.04 3.35
C GLY A 352 -7.88 -4.08 3.04
N HIS A 353 -8.32 -5.18 2.42
CA HIS A 353 -9.72 -5.45 2.14
C HIS A 353 -9.96 -6.95 2.01
N SER A 354 -11.23 -7.35 2.01
CA SER A 354 -11.63 -8.71 1.63
C SER A 354 -11.24 -9.12 0.19
N SER A 355 -10.68 -8.18 -0.58
CA SER A 355 -10.39 -8.31 -2.00
C SER A 355 -8.93 -7.98 -2.30
N GLY A 356 -8.04 -8.06 -1.31
CA GLY A 356 -6.65 -7.62 -1.41
C GLY A 356 -6.46 -6.30 -0.69
N VAL A 357 -6.36 -5.22 -1.47
CA VAL A 357 -6.08 -3.86 -0.97
C VAL A 357 -7.20 -2.88 -1.35
N THR A 358 -7.21 -1.72 -0.72
CA THR A 358 -7.97 -0.55 -1.16
C THR A 358 -7.01 0.63 -1.21
N LEU A 359 -6.67 1.07 -2.42
CA LEU A 359 -5.72 2.16 -2.69
C LEU A 359 -6.35 3.12 -3.73
N CYS A 360 -5.58 3.81 -4.57
CA CYS A 360 -6.09 4.81 -5.50
C CYS A 360 -7.05 4.24 -6.54
N ALA A 361 -6.76 3.10 -7.16
CA ALA A 361 -7.67 2.48 -8.12
C ALA A 361 -9.04 2.19 -7.49
N LYS A 362 -9.03 1.58 -6.30
CA LYS A 362 -10.27 1.21 -5.58
C LYS A 362 -10.95 2.41 -4.93
N ASN A 363 -10.27 3.53 -4.71
CA ASN A 363 -10.91 4.77 -4.30
C ASN A 363 -11.93 5.26 -5.35
N HIS A 364 -11.70 4.93 -6.64
CA HIS A 364 -12.68 5.24 -7.68
C HIS A 364 -14.00 4.48 -7.57
N TYR A 365 -14.10 3.45 -6.73
CA TYR A 365 -15.40 2.84 -6.43
C TYR A 365 -16.37 3.82 -5.77
N GLY A 366 -15.84 4.86 -5.12
CA GLY A 366 -16.61 5.99 -4.60
C GLY A 366 -16.70 7.18 -5.56
N SER A 367 -16.28 7.06 -6.83
CA SER A 367 -16.32 8.17 -7.80
C SER A 367 -17.65 8.29 -8.54
N LEU A 368 -18.54 7.32 -8.37
CA LEU A 368 -19.90 7.35 -8.90
C LEU A 368 -20.87 7.79 -7.81
N ILE A 369 -22.09 8.14 -8.20
CA ILE A 369 -23.11 8.60 -7.24
C ILE A 369 -23.73 7.43 -6.47
N ARG A 370 -23.82 6.28 -7.13
CA ARG A 370 -24.30 5.02 -6.57
C ARG A 370 -23.13 4.24 -5.96
N THR A 371 -23.37 3.52 -4.87
CA THR A 371 -22.36 2.66 -4.24
C THR A 371 -21.98 1.48 -5.13
N PRO A 372 -20.88 0.77 -4.86
CA PRO A 372 -20.44 -0.35 -5.70
C PRO A 372 -21.41 -1.51 -5.88
N ASP A 373 -22.27 -1.73 -4.89
CA ASP A 373 -23.35 -2.72 -4.89
C ASP A 373 -24.68 -2.18 -5.43
N ALA A 374 -24.66 -1.01 -6.06
CA ALA A 374 -25.77 -0.38 -6.78
C ALA A 374 -26.83 0.33 -5.92
N TYR A 375 -26.54 0.64 -4.65
CA TYR A 375 -27.40 1.53 -3.88
C TYR A 375 -27.29 2.97 -4.38
N LEU A 376 -28.44 3.59 -4.65
CA LEU A 376 -28.56 5.00 -4.95
C LEU A 376 -29.53 5.63 -3.96
N ARG A 377 -29.16 6.79 -3.41
CA ARG A 377 -30.02 7.61 -2.54
C ARG A 377 -31.35 8.00 -3.23
N PRO A 378 -32.36 8.46 -2.48
CA PRO A 378 -33.58 9.01 -3.08
C PRO A 378 -33.31 10.33 -3.85
N GLU A 379 -34.21 10.67 -4.78
CA GLU A 379 -34.09 11.84 -5.65
C GLU A 379 -34.15 13.19 -4.92
N TRP A 380 -34.79 13.27 -3.75
CA TRP A 380 -35.05 14.54 -3.05
C TRP A 380 -33.89 14.93 -2.12
N PRO A 381 -33.28 16.13 -2.28
CA PRO A 381 -32.23 16.61 -1.38
C PRO A 381 -32.69 16.63 0.07
N GLY A 382 -31.82 16.25 1.00
CA GLY A 382 -32.11 16.33 2.43
C GLY A 382 -33.15 15.33 2.95
N ARG A 383 -33.42 14.22 2.24
CA ARG A 383 -34.27 13.13 2.75
C ARG A 383 -33.42 11.90 3.19
N PRO A 384 -33.08 11.78 4.49
CA PRO A 384 -32.47 10.62 5.09
C PRO A 384 -33.14 9.30 4.73
N GLY A 385 -32.36 8.31 4.27
CA GLY A 385 -32.88 6.95 4.02
C GLY A 385 -33.95 6.88 2.92
N ASN A 386 -34.37 5.67 2.56
CA ASN A 386 -35.23 5.33 1.40
C ASN A 386 -34.55 5.37 0.02
N GLY A 387 -33.24 5.21 -0.05
CA GLY A 387 -32.57 4.86 -1.31
C GLY A 387 -33.00 3.48 -1.80
N SER A 388 -32.68 3.16 -3.05
CA SER A 388 -33.01 1.87 -3.67
C SER A 388 -31.80 1.26 -4.35
N TYR A 389 -31.77 -0.06 -4.41
CA TYR A 389 -30.83 -0.79 -5.23
C TYR A 389 -31.37 -0.82 -6.65
N PHE A 390 -30.66 -0.16 -7.56
CA PHE A 390 -30.99 -0.19 -8.98
C PHE A 390 -30.17 -1.25 -9.69
N ASN A 391 -30.57 -1.60 -10.91
CA ASN A 391 -29.87 -2.59 -11.71
C ASN A 391 -28.62 -1.99 -12.38
N TYR A 392 -27.76 -1.28 -11.65
CA TYR A 392 -26.42 -0.91 -12.15
C TYR A 392 -25.52 -2.14 -12.22
N TYR A 393 -24.44 -2.07 -13.00
CA TYR A 393 -23.40 -3.10 -12.94
C TYR A 393 -22.80 -3.13 -11.53
N ASN A 394 -22.89 -4.28 -10.87
CA ASN A 394 -22.32 -4.47 -9.54
C ASN A 394 -20.81 -4.66 -9.67
N MET A 395 -20.06 -3.63 -9.27
CA MET A 395 -18.61 -3.60 -9.45
C MET A 395 -17.90 -4.65 -8.59
N HIS A 396 -18.55 -5.18 -7.54
CA HIS A 396 -18.00 -6.26 -6.74
C HIS A 396 -17.86 -7.57 -7.53
N TYR A 397 -18.63 -7.79 -8.59
CA TYR A 397 -18.50 -9.01 -9.40
C TYR A 397 -17.14 -9.14 -10.08
N SER A 398 -16.45 -8.03 -10.30
CA SER A 398 -15.09 -8.00 -10.84
C SER A 398 -13.99 -8.17 -9.79
N LEU A 399 -14.32 -8.22 -8.49
CA LEU A 399 -13.34 -8.37 -7.41
C LEU A 399 -12.88 -9.83 -7.23
N PRO A 400 -11.66 -10.05 -6.70
CA PRO A 400 -11.04 -11.36 -6.62
C PRO A 400 -11.54 -12.26 -5.47
N ASN A 401 -12.56 -11.84 -4.70
CA ASN A 401 -13.00 -12.61 -3.53
C ASN A 401 -13.48 -14.01 -3.96
N ALA A 402 -12.87 -15.03 -3.38
CA ALA A 402 -13.33 -16.40 -3.53
C ALA A 402 -14.57 -16.68 -2.67
N ASN A 403 -15.30 -17.74 -3.04
CA ASN A 403 -16.42 -18.30 -2.26
C ASN A 403 -17.54 -17.29 -1.94
N GLN A 404 -17.90 -16.46 -2.92
CA GLN A 404 -19.03 -15.52 -2.86
C GLN A 404 -20.30 -16.13 -3.47
N SER A 405 -21.46 -15.60 -3.07
CA SER A 405 -22.77 -15.96 -3.64
C SER A 405 -23.59 -14.68 -3.91
N PRO A 406 -23.86 -14.33 -5.19
CA PRO A 406 -23.37 -14.99 -6.41
C PRO A 406 -21.82 -14.97 -6.52
N PRO A 407 -21.21 -15.87 -7.31
CA PRO A 407 -19.77 -15.89 -7.50
C PRO A 407 -19.23 -14.57 -8.06
N TRP A 408 -18.10 -14.10 -7.54
CA TRP A 408 -17.32 -12.99 -8.11
C TRP A 408 -16.20 -13.55 -9.02
N SER A 409 -15.08 -12.84 -9.18
CA SER A 409 -14.04 -13.16 -10.17
C SER A 409 -12.65 -13.42 -9.54
N PRO A 410 -12.46 -14.50 -8.76
CA PRO A 410 -11.16 -14.87 -8.19
C PRO A 410 -10.16 -15.33 -9.26
N GLY A 411 -8.87 -15.31 -8.88
CA GLY A 411 -7.75 -15.68 -9.75
C GLY A 411 -7.20 -14.51 -10.55
N ILE A 412 -6.37 -14.84 -11.53
CA ILE A 412 -5.68 -13.91 -12.43
C ILE A 412 -6.29 -13.90 -13.84
N ALA A 413 -5.87 -12.95 -14.68
CA ALA A 413 -6.33 -12.77 -16.05
C ALA A 413 -7.85 -12.64 -16.13
N ARG A 414 -8.40 -11.74 -15.31
CA ARG A 414 -9.84 -11.45 -15.25
C ARG A 414 -10.09 -9.99 -15.61
N TYR A 415 -11.24 -9.72 -16.20
CA TYR A 415 -11.77 -8.36 -16.27
C TYR A 415 -11.84 -7.73 -14.86
N ARG A 416 -11.30 -6.52 -14.73
CA ARG A 416 -11.34 -5.71 -13.51
C ARG A 416 -11.97 -4.34 -13.78
N ALA A 417 -13.13 -4.07 -13.16
CA ALA A 417 -13.83 -2.79 -13.30
C ALA A 417 -13.00 -1.59 -12.80
N LEU A 418 -11.98 -1.84 -11.98
CA LEU A 418 -11.01 -0.83 -11.57
C LEU A 418 -10.28 -0.20 -12.76
N VAL A 419 -9.95 -0.99 -13.78
CA VAL A 419 -9.20 -0.53 -14.96
C VAL A 419 -10.03 0.42 -15.80
N ASP A 420 -11.33 0.17 -15.97
CA ASP A 420 -12.25 1.10 -16.63
C ASP A 420 -12.29 2.46 -15.91
N LEU A 421 -12.37 2.45 -14.57
CA LEU A 421 -12.38 3.69 -13.78
C LEU A 421 -11.04 4.44 -13.84
N MET A 422 -9.92 3.71 -13.84
CA MET A 422 -8.58 4.28 -14.00
C MET A 422 -8.36 4.83 -15.41
N GLY A 423 -8.94 4.21 -16.44
CA GLY A 423 -8.75 4.58 -17.83
C GLY A 423 -9.71 5.65 -18.35
N HIS A 424 -10.85 5.86 -17.69
CA HIS A 424 -11.86 6.79 -18.17
C HIS A 424 -11.31 8.22 -18.29
N SER A 425 -11.51 8.85 -19.46
CA SER A 425 -10.94 10.15 -19.83
C SER A 425 -11.23 11.28 -18.83
N GLU A 426 -12.42 11.26 -18.24
CA GLU A 426 -12.92 12.24 -17.25
C GLU A 426 -12.67 11.84 -15.78
N LEU A 427 -12.03 10.69 -15.51
CA LEU A 427 -11.58 10.27 -14.17
C LEU A 427 -10.05 10.17 -14.14
N GLY A 428 -9.48 9.00 -14.41
CA GLY A 428 -8.04 8.83 -14.41
C GLY A 428 -7.34 9.69 -15.46
N GLY A 429 -7.95 9.89 -16.64
CA GLY A 429 -7.43 10.81 -17.66
C GLY A 429 -7.37 12.29 -17.23
N LYS A 430 -8.02 12.66 -16.12
CA LYS A 430 -7.94 14.00 -15.49
C LYS A 430 -7.15 14.01 -14.19
N THR A 431 -6.62 12.87 -13.73
CA THR A 431 -5.98 12.81 -12.41
C THR A 431 -4.56 13.36 -12.47
N LEU A 432 -4.37 14.53 -11.85
CA LEU A 432 -3.11 15.27 -11.79
C LEU A 432 -2.12 14.64 -10.82
N LEU A 433 -2.64 14.17 -9.67
CA LEU A 433 -1.87 13.66 -8.56
C LEU A 433 -2.66 12.56 -7.84
N TYR A 434 -1.96 11.48 -7.52
CA TYR A 434 -2.44 10.37 -6.70
C TYR A 434 -1.78 10.46 -5.33
N LEU A 435 -2.60 10.35 -4.28
CA LEU A 435 -2.16 10.39 -2.89
C LEU A 435 -2.71 9.19 -2.12
N ILE A 436 -1.91 8.62 -1.22
CA ILE A 436 -2.35 7.62 -0.25
C ILE A 436 -2.03 8.11 1.15
N ASP A 437 -3.07 8.26 1.97
CA ASP A 437 -2.96 8.51 3.40
C ASP A 437 -2.60 7.22 4.13
N GLY A 438 -1.40 7.19 4.67
CA GLY A 438 -0.87 6.12 5.50
C GLY A 438 -0.59 6.54 6.93
N LEU A 439 -1.24 7.58 7.49
CA LEU A 439 -0.95 8.00 8.87
C LEU A 439 -1.22 6.87 9.88
N TYR A 440 -2.31 6.11 9.70
CA TYR A 440 -2.73 5.08 10.66
C TYR A 440 -2.89 3.66 10.09
N GLY A 441 -2.99 3.48 8.77
CA GLY A 441 -3.08 2.18 8.07
C GLY A 441 -4.28 1.29 8.47
N GLY A 442 -5.23 1.02 7.55
CA GLY A 442 -6.44 0.22 7.86
C GLY A 442 -6.28 -1.29 7.63
N TYR A 443 -6.56 -2.14 8.62
CA TYR A 443 -6.42 -3.60 8.50
C TYR A 443 -7.33 -4.23 7.44
N TYR A 444 -8.57 -3.76 7.32
CA TYR A 444 -9.60 -4.42 6.52
C TYR A 444 -10.65 -3.42 5.99
N TRP A 445 -11.76 -3.91 5.40
CA TRP A 445 -12.72 -3.03 4.69
C TRP A 445 -13.31 -1.94 5.58
N GLU A 446 -13.51 -2.22 6.87
CA GLU A 446 -14.02 -1.30 7.88
C GLU A 446 -13.00 -0.23 8.30
N ALA A 447 -11.78 -0.26 7.74
CA ALA A 447 -10.72 0.69 8.02
C ALA A 447 -10.43 0.82 9.53
N ARG A 448 -10.34 -0.32 10.22
CA ARG A 448 -9.83 -0.35 11.59
C ARG A 448 -8.30 -0.18 11.57
N PRO A 449 -7.75 0.90 12.17
CA PRO A 449 -6.32 1.15 12.19
C PRO A 449 -5.57 0.24 13.18
N TYR A 450 -4.33 -0.11 12.84
CA TYR A 450 -3.39 -0.84 13.69
C TYR A 450 -1.98 -0.27 13.51
N LYS A 451 -1.17 -0.33 14.57
CA LYS A 451 0.27 -0.10 14.47
C LYS A 451 0.92 -1.19 13.62
N TRP A 452 1.92 -0.84 12.83
CA TRP A 452 2.57 -1.73 11.87
C TRP A 452 3.88 -2.26 12.43
N ASN A 453 4.18 -3.52 12.13
CA ASN A 453 5.38 -4.20 12.64
C ASN A 453 6.54 -4.13 11.65
N MET A 454 6.26 -4.03 10.35
CA MET A 454 7.32 -3.98 9.34
C MET A 454 8.23 -2.76 9.54
N PRO A 455 9.55 -2.87 9.30
CA PRO A 455 10.44 -1.71 9.33
C PRO A 455 10.05 -0.67 8.27
N PRO A 456 10.15 0.63 8.59
CA PRO A 456 10.73 1.23 9.80
C PRO A 456 9.74 1.43 10.97
N PHE A 457 8.48 1.01 10.84
CA PHE A 457 7.41 1.33 11.80
C PHE A 457 7.58 0.62 13.14
N ASN A 458 8.13 -0.60 13.15
CA ASN A 458 8.62 -1.29 14.36
C ASN A 458 7.65 -1.30 15.56
N GLY A 459 6.36 -1.51 15.29
CA GLY A 459 5.31 -1.53 16.30
C GLY A 459 4.68 -0.16 16.56
N ASP A 460 4.88 0.81 15.67
CA ASP A 460 4.27 2.14 15.72
C ASP A 460 3.29 2.40 14.57
N TRP A 461 2.63 3.56 14.57
CA TRP A 461 1.80 4.00 13.46
C TRP A 461 2.63 4.16 12.19
N PRO A 462 2.05 3.91 11.00
CA PRO A 462 2.83 4.04 9.78
C PRO A 462 3.20 5.49 9.46
N SER A 463 2.48 6.49 9.98
CA SER A 463 2.83 7.92 9.90
C SER A 463 3.34 8.36 8.53
N SER A 464 2.63 7.95 7.47
CA SER A 464 3.12 8.02 6.10
C SER A 464 2.17 8.75 5.14
N ILE A 465 2.73 9.37 4.11
CA ILE A 465 2.01 9.87 2.92
C ILE A 465 2.73 9.30 1.70
N LEU A 466 1.99 8.70 0.76
CA LEU A 466 2.53 8.35 -0.56
C LEU A 466 1.95 9.26 -1.64
N ALA A 467 2.76 9.61 -2.63
CA ALA A 467 2.37 10.50 -3.72
C ALA A 467 2.99 10.09 -5.07
N SER A 468 2.25 10.22 -6.16
CA SER A 468 2.73 9.92 -7.52
C SER A 468 1.86 10.56 -8.60
N GLN A 469 2.39 10.63 -9.83
CA GLN A 469 1.60 10.86 -11.05
C GLN A 469 1.34 9.57 -11.85
N ASP A 470 1.89 8.42 -11.43
CA ASP A 470 1.64 7.11 -12.03
C ASP A 470 0.65 6.32 -11.17
N PRO A 471 -0.59 6.07 -11.65
CA PRO A 471 -1.63 5.38 -10.88
C PRO A 471 -1.31 3.92 -10.60
N VAL A 472 -0.55 3.26 -11.46
CA VAL A 472 -0.23 1.83 -11.30
C VAL A 472 0.96 1.68 -10.37
N ALA A 473 1.98 2.55 -10.48
CA ALA A 473 3.15 2.51 -9.62
C ALA A 473 2.79 2.76 -8.16
N ILE A 474 1.97 3.78 -7.87
CA ILE A 474 1.58 4.11 -6.48
C ILE A 474 0.78 2.99 -5.81
N ASP A 475 -0.11 2.34 -6.56
CA ASP A 475 -0.88 1.20 -6.05
C ASP A 475 -0.02 -0.06 -5.95
N SER A 476 1.02 -0.22 -6.78
CA SER A 476 2.02 -1.30 -6.66
C SER A 476 2.82 -1.16 -5.37
N VAL A 477 3.32 0.05 -5.09
CA VAL A 477 4.03 0.36 -3.84
C VAL A 477 3.10 0.15 -2.64
N GLY A 478 1.90 0.73 -2.67
CA GLY A 478 0.93 0.56 -1.58
C GLY A 478 0.54 -0.91 -1.37
N TYR A 479 0.47 -1.71 -2.44
CA TYR A 479 0.24 -3.15 -2.36
C TYR A 479 1.38 -3.85 -1.62
N ASP A 480 2.62 -3.56 -1.96
CA ASP A 480 3.79 -4.18 -1.33
C ASP A 480 3.85 -3.91 0.18
N PHE A 481 3.54 -2.67 0.59
CA PHE A 481 3.39 -2.30 2.01
C PHE A 481 2.31 -3.12 2.71
N VAL A 482 1.08 -3.15 2.17
CA VAL A 482 -0.04 -3.86 2.81
C VAL A 482 0.15 -5.38 2.78
N ASN A 483 0.73 -5.94 1.71
CA ASN A 483 1.03 -7.36 1.58
C ASN A 483 2.12 -7.81 2.56
N THR A 484 3.09 -6.95 2.82
CA THR A 484 4.15 -7.23 3.79
C THR A 484 3.64 -7.20 5.22
N GLU A 485 2.82 -6.21 5.56
CA GLU A 485 2.26 -6.09 6.91
C GLU A 485 1.17 -7.15 7.17
N TRP A 486 0.25 -7.37 6.21
CA TRP A 486 -0.90 -8.27 6.36
C TRP A 486 -1.07 -9.24 5.17
N PRO A 487 -0.13 -10.17 4.96
CA PRO A 487 -0.15 -11.09 3.82
C PRO A 487 -1.41 -11.98 3.78
N ASP A 488 -1.96 -12.35 4.95
CA ASP A 488 -3.17 -13.16 5.01
C ASP A 488 -4.42 -12.39 4.53
N VAL A 489 -4.47 -11.07 4.78
CA VAL A 489 -5.54 -10.21 4.26
C VAL A 489 -5.40 -10.10 2.75
N VAL A 490 -4.19 -9.83 2.26
CA VAL A 490 -3.96 -9.65 0.82
C VAL A 490 -4.15 -10.95 0.03
N ARG A 491 -3.79 -12.11 0.60
CA ARG A 491 -3.92 -13.39 -0.09
C ARG A 491 -5.33 -13.99 -0.03
N TYR A 492 -5.96 -13.92 1.14
CA TYR A 492 -7.22 -14.65 1.39
C TYR A 492 -8.43 -13.73 1.54
N GLY A 493 -8.23 -12.46 1.87
CA GLY A 493 -9.32 -11.51 2.09
C GLY A 493 -10.31 -11.96 3.17
N HIS A 494 -9.96 -12.96 4.01
CA HIS A 494 -10.82 -13.49 5.05
C HIS A 494 -9.96 -14.27 6.07
N ALA A 495 -10.01 -15.60 6.03
CA ALA A 495 -9.20 -16.47 6.87
C ALA A 495 -8.21 -17.26 6.01
N PRO A 496 -7.02 -17.63 6.53
CA PRO A 496 -5.99 -18.35 5.80
C PRO A 496 -6.41 -19.80 5.50
N ALA A 497 -7.27 -19.96 4.49
CA ALA A 497 -7.84 -21.23 4.08
C ALA A 497 -8.00 -21.26 2.56
N ALA A 498 -7.74 -22.42 1.96
CA ALA A 498 -7.74 -22.60 0.50
C ALA A 498 -9.05 -22.17 -0.20
N LYS A 499 -10.20 -22.27 0.50
CA LYS A 499 -11.51 -21.82 -0.05
C LYS A 499 -11.63 -20.29 -0.19
N TYR A 500 -10.77 -19.53 0.46
CA TYR A 500 -10.71 -18.07 0.41
C TYR A 500 -9.49 -17.58 -0.37
N ASP A 501 -8.60 -18.46 -0.84
CA ASP A 501 -7.43 -18.05 -1.61
C ASP A 501 -7.88 -17.35 -2.89
N MET A 502 -7.49 -16.08 -3.03
CA MET A 502 -7.84 -15.26 -4.19
C MET A 502 -6.99 -15.59 -5.41
N GLY A 503 -5.98 -16.46 -5.25
CA GLY A 503 -5.16 -16.97 -6.33
C GLY A 503 -4.48 -15.85 -7.10
N GLY A 504 -3.83 -14.90 -6.41
CA GLY A 504 -3.13 -13.77 -7.04
C GLY A 504 -4.05 -12.64 -7.51
N GLY A 505 -5.37 -12.79 -7.34
CA GLY A 505 -6.34 -11.80 -7.82
C GLY A 505 -6.26 -10.42 -7.15
N ALA A 506 -5.56 -10.30 -6.01
CA ALA A 506 -5.42 -9.05 -5.28
C ALA A 506 -4.65 -7.97 -6.05
N GLU A 507 -3.69 -8.37 -6.87
CA GLU A 507 -2.87 -7.49 -7.73
C GLU A 507 -3.22 -7.60 -9.21
N ASP A 508 -4.18 -8.45 -9.59
CA ASP A 508 -4.55 -8.69 -11.00
C ASP A 508 -4.97 -7.41 -11.73
N TYR A 509 -5.60 -6.45 -11.05
CA TYR A 509 -5.92 -5.16 -11.67
C TYR A 509 -4.69 -4.31 -12.03
N LEU A 510 -3.55 -4.50 -11.36
CA LEU A 510 -2.30 -3.82 -11.68
C LEU A 510 -1.70 -4.38 -12.97
N HIS A 511 -1.73 -5.71 -13.15
CA HIS A 511 -1.34 -6.34 -14.42
C HIS A 511 -2.26 -5.91 -15.57
N GLU A 512 -3.57 -5.91 -15.34
CA GLU A 512 -4.56 -5.49 -16.33
C GLU A 512 -4.42 -4.01 -16.69
N ALA A 513 -4.15 -3.13 -15.71
CA ALA A 513 -3.96 -1.69 -15.96
C ALA A 513 -2.61 -1.38 -16.64
N ALA A 514 -1.54 -2.07 -16.22
CA ALA A 514 -0.21 -1.90 -16.81
C ALA A 514 -0.19 -2.33 -18.29
N LEU A 515 -0.97 -3.35 -18.65
CA LEU A 515 -1.06 -3.91 -19.99
C LEU A 515 -2.43 -3.68 -20.62
N ALA A 516 -3.09 -2.54 -20.35
CA ALA A 516 -4.49 -2.34 -20.75
C ALA A 516 -4.71 -2.39 -22.28
N ASP A 517 -3.65 -2.22 -23.07
CA ASP A 517 -3.62 -2.38 -24.53
C ASP A 517 -3.57 -3.85 -25.01
N ASP A 518 -3.01 -4.75 -24.20
CA ASP A 518 -2.99 -6.21 -24.41
C ASP A 518 -3.10 -6.95 -23.08
N PRO A 519 -4.25 -6.85 -22.37
CA PRO A 519 -4.32 -7.27 -20.99
C PRO A 519 -4.38 -8.81 -20.90
N PRO A 520 -3.86 -9.41 -19.81
CA PRO A 520 -3.87 -10.87 -19.64
C PRO A 520 -5.25 -11.51 -19.77
N SER A 521 -6.32 -10.81 -19.39
CA SER A 521 -7.71 -11.26 -19.53
C SER A 521 -8.23 -11.29 -20.98
N GLY A 522 -7.56 -10.60 -21.90
CA GLY A 522 -8.05 -10.34 -23.26
C GLY A 522 -9.22 -9.37 -23.32
N THR A 523 -9.49 -8.62 -22.25
CA THR A 523 -10.53 -7.58 -22.23
C THR A 523 -10.15 -6.44 -23.16
N PHE A 524 -11.10 -5.97 -23.98
CA PHE A 524 -10.98 -4.70 -24.68
C PHE A 524 -11.46 -3.60 -23.73
N TYR A 525 -10.55 -2.98 -22.96
CA TYR A 525 -10.93 -1.90 -22.05
C TYR A 525 -11.23 -0.63 -22.86
N ASP A 526 -12.47 -0.16 -22.83
CA ASP A 526 -12.92 1.08 -23.49
C ASP A 526 -14.04 1.75 -22.66
N PRO A 527 -13.68 2.45 -21.58
CA PRO A 527 -14.65 3.04 -20.66
C PRO A 527 -15.35 4.28 -21.20
N ASP A 528 -14.85 4.88 -22.29
CA ASP A 528 -15.37 6.11 -22.88
C ASP A 528 -16.40 5.86 -24.00
N HIS A 529 -16.45 4.64 -24.56
CA HIS A 529 -17.34 4.33 -25.68
C HIS A 529 -18.29 3.16 -25.42
N LYS A 530 -19.43 3.21 -26.12
CA LYS A 530 -20.36 2.10 -26.17
C LYS A 530 -19.81 1.00 -27.08
N GLY A 531 -19.17 0.01 -26.48
CA GLY A 531 -18.56 -1.13 -27.19
C GLY A 531 -17.13 -0.83 -27.62
N ASP A 532 -16.53 -1.79 -28.32
CA ASP A 532 -15.08 -1.83 -28.53
C ASP A 532 -14.65 -0.89 -29.68
N VAL A 533 -14.33 0.36 -29.36
CA VAL A 533 -13.95 1.40 -30.35
C VAL A 533 -12.46 1.72 -30.26
N THR A 534 -11.98 2.14 -29.09
CA THR A 534 -10.59 2.53 -28.83
C THR A 534 -10.12 1.86 -27.54
N PRO A 535 -9.19 0.89 -27.60
CA PRO A 535 -8.71 0.26 -26.38
C PRO A 535 -7.88 1.28 -25.59
N LEU A 536 -7.88 1.13 -24.27
CA LEU A 536 -6.94 1.85 -23.42
C LEU A 536 -5.48 1.51 -23.79
N GLU A 537 -4.59 2.47 -23.61
CA GLU A 537 -3.15 2.23 -23.54
C GLU A 537 -2.74 1.87 -22.12
N SER A 538 -1.48 1.43 -21.94
CA SER A 538 -0.89 1.24 -20.61
C SER A 538 -1.15 2.43 -19.69
N LEU A 539 -1.73 2.16 -18.52
CA LEU A 539 -2.11 3.20 -17.55
C LEU A 539 -0.96 3.57 -16.60
N GLY A 540 0.15 2.83 -16.60
CA GLY A 540 1.26 3.00 -15.68
C GLY A 540 2.15 1.76 -15.62
N VAL A 541 3.17 1.80 -14.76
CA VAL A 541 4.09 0.67 -14.57
C VAL A 541 3.77 -0.15 -13.32
N HIS A 542 3.83 -1.48 -13.44
CA HIS A 542 3.68 -2.42 -12.33
C HIS A 542 4.94 -3.29 -12.17
N GLU A 543 5.47 -3.34 -10.96
CA GLU A 543 6.45 -4.33 -10.48
C GLU A 543 6.40 -4.38 -8.94
N HIS A 544 7.24 -5.24 -8.37
CA HIS A 544 7.43 -5.38 -6.93
C HIS A 544 8.83 -4.96 -6.53
N TRP A 545 8.99 -4.51 -5.29
CA TRP A 545 10.32 -4.26 -4.76
C TRP A 545 11.14 -5.55 -4.66
N ASN A 546 12.46 -5.40 -4.49
CA ASN A 546 13.37 -6.52 -4.28
C ASN A 546 13.10 -7.28 -2.96
N ASN A 547 12.86 -6.57 -1.86
CA ASN A 547 12.54 -7.11 -0.55
C ASN A 547 11.94 -6.05 0.39
N ALA A 548 11.33 -6.51 1.49
CA ALA A 548 10.61 -5.67 2.45
C ALA A 548 11.51 -4.78 3.35
N ILE A 549 12.83 -4.97 3.34
CA ILE A 549 13.78 -4.14 4.09
C ILE A 549 14.18 -2.97 3.21
N ASP A 550 14.85 -3.26 2.09
CA ASP A 550 15.43 -2.27 1.19
C ASP A 550 14.37 -1.53 0.37
N LYS A 551 13.25 -2.20 0.03
CA LYS A 551 12.12 -1.65 -0.74
C LYS A 551 12.54 -1.00 -2.07
N GLN A 552 13.56 -1.55 -2.72
CA GLN A 552 14.09 -1.01 -3.96
C GLN A 552 13.42 -1.63 -5.18
N TYR A 553 13.04 -0.79 -6.13
CA TYR A 553 12.47 -1.18 -7.43
C TYR A 553 13.51 -1.06 -8.55
N SER A 554 13.15 -1.39 -9.79
CA SER A 554 14.09 -1.46 -10.92
C SER A 554 14.86 -0.15 -11.13
N ARG A 555 14.24 1.02 -10.98
CA ARG A 555 14.94 2.31 -11.09
C ARG A 555 15.89 2.55 -9.91
N ASN A 556 15.49 2.20 -8.69
CA ASN A 556 16.36 2.30 -7.51
C ASN A 556 17.60 1.40 -7.65
N LEU A 557 17.47 0.25 -8.31
CA LEU A 557 18.54 -0.72 -8.56
C LEU A 557 19.42 -0.37 -9.77
N GLY A 558 19.12 0.71 -10.50
CA GLY A 558 19.82 1.07 -11.73
C GLY A 558 19.59 0.10 -12.90
N ALA A 559 18.50 -0.67 -12.87
CA ALA A 559 18.19 -1.69 -13.88
C ALA A 559 17.52 -1.12 -15.16
N GLY A 560 17.20 0.18 -15.18
CA GLY A 560 16.58 0.86 -16.31
C GLY A 560 15.21 1.42 -15.95
N GLU A 561 14.23 1.24 -16.83
CA GLU A 561 12.83 1.67 -16.63
C GLU A 561 12.15 0.90 -15.51
N GLY A 562 11.10 1.47 -14.90
CA GLY A 562 10.38 0.84 -13.79
C GLY A 562 9.84 1.85 -12.78
N ILE A 563 9.56 1.36 -11.58
CA ILE A 563 9.22 2.14 -10.40
C ILE A 563 10.51 2.66 -9.75
N GLU A 564 10.44 3.90 -9.25
CA GLU A 564 11.40 4.49 -8.32
C GLU A 564 10.65 4.85 -7.04
N LEU A 565 10.98 4.19 -5.92
CA LEU A 565 10.49 4.62 -4.61
C LEU A 565 11.48 5.62 -4.01
N VAL A 566 11.01 6.83 -3.68
CA VAL A 566 11.79 7.88 -3.00
C VAL A 566 11.27 8.01 -1.58
N LEU A 567 12.08 7.64 -0.59
CA LEU A 567 11.77 7.87 0.82
C LEU A 567 12.22 9.29 1.20
N LEU A 568 11.33 10.06 1.83
CA LEU A 568 11.64 11.35 2.45
C LEU A 568 11.24 11.28 3.93
N ARG A 569 12.02 11.87 4.82
CA ARG A 569 11.68 11.99 6.25
C ARG A 569 11.41 13.46 6.60
N SER A 570 10.37 13.78 7.38
CA SER A 570 10.14 15.18 7.81
C SER A 570 10.84 15.59 9.11
N ALA A 571 11.38 14.62 9.86
CA ALA A 571 12.40 14.92 10.85
C ALA A 571 13.71 15.23 10.12
N ALA A 572 13.98 16.52 9.91
CA ALA A 572 15.27 16.98 9.43
C ALA A 572 16.35 16.43 10.37
N LEU A 573 17.16 15.50 9.88
CA LEU A 573 18.48 15.35 10.48
C LEU A 573 19.16 16.70 10.23
N ALA A 574 19.65 17.35 11.29
CA ALA A 574 20.15 18.71 11.19
C ALA A 574 21.31 18.89 10.20
N GLY A 575 21.85 17.80 9.63
CA GLY A 575 22.84 17.82 8.55
C GLY A 575 22.39 17.20 7.24
N ASP A 576 21.16 16.69 7.14
CA ASP A 576 20.55 16.13 5.92
C ASP A 576 19.90 17.30 5.15
N ILE A 577 20.75 18.02 4.43
CA ILE A 577 20.42 19.23 3.69
C ILE A 577 19.55 18.88 2.48
N ASP A 578 19.70 17.67 1.93
CA ASP A 578 18.93 17.24 0.77
C ASP A 578 17.67 16.42 1.05
N SER A 579 17.44 16.12 2.33
CA SER A 579 16.30 15.36 2.83
C SER A 579 16.21 13.93 2.29
N ASP A 580 17.34 13.33 1.93
CA ASP A 580 17.40 11.94 1.45
C ASP A 580 17.43 10.90 2.60
N GLY A 581 17.61 11.36 3.84
CA GLY A 581 17.57 10.56 5.05
C GLY A 581 18.93 10.06 5.55
N ASP A 582 20.01 10.43 4.86
CA ASP A 582 21.41 10.21 5.24
C ASP A 582 22.11 11.57 5.47
N VAL A 583 23.30 11.56 6.08
CA VAL A 583 24.14 12.77 6.22
C VAL A 583 25.53 12.44 5.70
N ASP A 584 25.82 12.86 4.47
CA ASP A 584 26.99 12.39 3.73
C ASP A 584 27.67 13.46 2.84
N ALA A 585 28.46 12.99 1.88
CA ALA A 585 29.24 13.84 0.99
C ALA A 585 28.38 14.76 0.11
N ASP A 586 27.16 14.37 -0.22
CA ASP A 586 26.25 15.14 -1.05
C ASP A 586 25.65 16.32 -0.25
N ASP A 587 25.34 16.14 1.03
CA ASP A 587 25.00 17.24 1.94
C ASP A 587 26.15 18.22 2.11
N LEU A 588 27.37 17.70 2.30
CA LEU A 588 28.56 18.54 2.41
C LEU A 588 28.78 19.34 1.12
N ALA A 589 28.55 18.72 -0.04
CA ALA A 589 28.64 19.40 -1.33
C ALA A 589 27.64 20.56 -1.41
N ARG A 590 26.37 20.33 -1.04
CA ARG A 590 25.34 21.38 -1.01
C ARG A 590 25.67 22.51 -0.05
N LEU A 591 26.16 22.19 1.15
CA LEU A 591 26.63 23.20 2.11
C LEU A 591 27.78 24.03 1.52
N CYS A 592 28.69 23.40 0.78
CA CYS A 592 29.83 24.07 0.15
C CYS A 592 29.43 24.93 -1.04
N GLU A 593 28.36 24.59 -1.78
CA GLU A 593 27.85 25.38 -2.91
C GLU A 593 27.39 26.78 -2.49
N VAL A 594 26.86 26.90 -1.27
CA VAL A 594 26.34 28.16 -0.72
C VAL A 594 27.19 28.69 0.44
N TRP A 595 28.43 28.21 0.59
CA TRP A 595 29.34 28.59 1.67
C TRP A 595 29.57 30.11 1.72
N LEU A 596 29.42 30.70 2.92
CA LEU A 596 29.42 32.15 3.17
C LEU A 596 28.28 32.91 2.47
N GLY A 597 27.26 32.19 1.98
CA GLY A 597 26.00 32.75 1.56
C GLY A 597 25.26 33.39 2.74
N SER A 598 24.54 34.47 2.48
CA SER A 598 23.73 35.18 3.49
C SER A 598 22.43 35.67 2.85
N GLY A 599 21.35 35.67 3.63
CA GLY A 599 19.99 35.78 3.09
C GLY A 599 18.93 35.55 4.16
N ASP A 600 17.68 35.45 3.73
CA ASP A 600 16.59 35.01 4.62
C ASP A 600 16.83 33.53 4.99
N PRO A 601 16.82 33.15 6.27
CA PRO A 601 16.94 31.75 6.69
C PRO A 601 15.92 30.82 6.01
N SER A 602 14.75 31.33 5.57
CA SER A 602 13.78 30.51 4.83
C SER A 602 14.22 30.10 3.42
N ASP A 603 15.19 30.82 2.85
CA ASP A 603 15.65 30.67 1.47
C ASP A 603 17.07 30.06 1.38
N LEU A 604 17.71 29.83 2.54
CA LEU A 604 19.05 29.25 2.66
C LEU A 604 18.98 27.85 3.25
N GLU A 605 18.79 26.85 2.40
CA GLU A 605 18.63 25.44 2.82
C GLU A 605 19.80 24.88 3.65
N ALA A 606 21.01 25.44 3.50
CA ALA A 606 22.20 25.04 4.26
C ALA A 606 22.46 25.89 5.52
N ASP A 607 21.60 26.85 5.86
CA ASP A 607 21.64 27.59 7.13
C ASP A 607 20.97 26.75 8.23
N LEU A 608 21.71 25.73 8.68
CA LEU A 608 21.26 24.71 9.61
C LEU A 608 20.96 25.29 11.01
N ASN A 609 21.60 26.40 11.37
CA ASN A 609 21.42 27.05 12.66
C ASN A 609 20.45 28.26 12.63
N THR A 610 19.98 28.63 11.43
CA THR A 610 19.01 29.71 11.16
C THR A 610 19.46 31.09 11.59
N ASP A 611 20.77 31.38 11.54
CA ASP A 611 21.32 32.72 11.86
C ASP A 611 21.49 33.64 10.63
N GLY A 612 21.05 33.18 9.46
CA GLY A 612 21.04 33.91 8.19
C GLY A 612 22.37 33.88 7.44
N ILE A 613 23.32 33.03 7.87
CA ILE A 613 24.65 32.90 7.28
C ILE A 613 25.06 31.43 7.24
N VAL A 614 25.49 30.93 6.07
CA VAL A 614 26.06 29.57 5.97
C VAL A 614 27.56 29.62 6.31
N ASP A 615 27.93 29.18 7.51
CA ASP A 615 29.31 29.21 7.98
C ASP A 615 29.76 27.94 8.74
N THR A 616 30.88 28.05 9.45
CA THR A 616 31.47 26.99 10.25
C THR A 616 30.54 26.40 11.32
N ARG A 617 29.49 27.10 11.75
CA ARG A 617 28.48 26.62 12.69
C ARG A 617 27.55 25.62 12.04
N ASP A 618 27.14 25.87 10.80
CA ASP A 618 26.34 24.94 10.00
C ASP A 618 27.17 23.71 9.65
N LEU A 619 28.43 23.90 9.23
CA LEU A 619 29.35 22.78 9.03
C LEU A 619 29.53 21.94 10.30
N ALA A 620 29.53 22.56 11.48
CA ALA A 620 29.61 21.83 12.75
C ALA A 620 28.33 21.05 13.07
N LEU A 621 27.15 21.56 12.70
CA LEU A 621 25.87 20.86 12.82
C LEU A 621 25.81 19.66 11.86
N LEU A 622 26.19 19.86 10.60
CA LEU A 622 26.30 18.80 9.60
C LEU A 622 27.31 17.72 10.04
N ALA A 623 28.48 18.12 10.53
CA ALA A 623 29.49 17.19 11.04
C ALA A 623 29.01 16.41 12.29
N ALA A 624 28.16 17.02 13.13
CA ALA A 624 27.62 16.37 14.32
C ALA A 624 26.65 15.23 13.99
N THR A 625 26.02 15.27 12.82
CA THR A 625 25.14 14.23 12.31
C THR A 625 25.80 13.39 11.21
N TRP A 626 27.08 13.58 10.92
CA TRP A 626 27.80 12.89 9.83
C TRP A 626 27.76 11.37 9.94
N GLY A 627 27.35 10.69 8.87
CA GLY A 627 27.19 9.24 8.84
C GLY A 627 26.02 8.75 9.69
N THR A 628 25.08 9.62 10.08
CA THR A 628 23.79 9.22 10.62
C THR A 628 22.98 8.64 9.48
N VAL A 629 22.98 7.32 9.40
CA VAL A 629 22.25 6.54 8.40
C VAL A 629 21.03 5.97 9.10
N THR A 630 19.85 6.33 8.61
CA THR A 630 18.60 5.75 9.14
C THR A 630 18.04 4.62 8.27
N THR A 631 18.72 4.31 7.18
CA THR A 631 18.58 3.10 6.35
C THR A 631 19.53 2.00 6.88
N GLN A 632 19.05 1.16 7.79
CA GLN A 632 19.65 -0.17 8.04
C GLN A 632 18.72 -1.29 7.62
#